data_AF-A0A0B7ML80-F1
#
_entry.id   AF-A0A0B7ML80-F1
#
_cell.length_a   1.000
_cell.length_b   1.000
_cell.length_c   1.000
_cell.angle_alpha   90.00
_cell.angle_beta   90.00
_cell.angle_gamma   90.00
#
_symmetry.space_group_name_H-M   'P 1'
#
loop_
_entity.id
_entity.type
_entity.pdbx_description
1 polymer ?
#
loop_
_entity_poly.entity_id
_entity_poly.type
_entity_poly.pdbx_seq_one_letter_code
_entity_poly.pdbx_strand_id
1 'polypeptide(L)' 'MNGMALLAVVYPPEDSIIEGVLQTAGIKVLKLRESIAPVEGIAIGPLAEIKIYVPEDQLQTARDILSWAQQ' A
#
# COMPACT_ATOMS: atom_id res chain seq x y z
N MET A 1 2.16 16.14 3.56
CA MET A 1 2.61 15.17 2.54
C MET A 1 2.21 15.69 1.17
N ASN A 2 2.83 16.78 0.69
CA ASN A 2 2.40 17.39 -0.57
C ASN A 2 2.78 16.47 -1.73
N GLY A 3 1.81 16.12 -2.58
CA GLY A 3 2.02 15.36 -3.82
C GLY A 3 1.92 13.83 -3.71
N MET A 4 1.44 13.27 -2.59
CA MET A 4 1.18 11.83 -2.45
C MET A 4 -0.30 11.59 -2.16
N ALA A 5 -0.90 10.62 -2.85
CA ALA A 5 -2.30 10.22 -2.68
C ALA A 5 -2.43 8.76 -2.24
N LEU A 6 -3.44 8.47 -1.43
CA LEU A 6 -3.75 7.11 -0.96
C LEU A 6 -4.28 6.28 -2.14
N LEU A 7 -3.60 5.17 -2.43
CA LEU A 7 -3.99 4.21 -3.45
C LEU A 7 -4.87 3.11 -2.88
N ALA A 8 -4.39 2.44 -1.83
CA ALA A 8 -5.04 1.27 -1.24
C ALA A 8 -4.68 1.08 0.25
N VAL A 9 -5.51 0.34 0.97
CA VAL A 9 -5.24 -0.18 2.32
C VAL A 9 -5.29 -1.69 2.22
N VAL A 10 -4.19 -2.36 2.59
CA VAL A 10 -4.02 -3.80 2.42
C VAL A 10 -3.34 -4.45 3.63
N TYR A 11 -3.31 -5.77 3.66
CA TYR A 11 -2.61 -6.57 4.67
C TYR A 11 -1.49 -7.38 4.01
N PRO A 12 -0.38 -7.68 4.72
CA PRO A 12 0.64 -8.57 4.18
C PRO A 12 0.07 -9.95 3.81
N PRO A 13 0.55 -10.59 2.73
CA PRO A 13 1.67 -10.17 1.88
C PRO A 13 1.28 -9.27 0.69
N GLU A 14 0.01 -8.85 0.58
CA GLU A 14 -0.51 -8.12 -0.59
C GLU A 14 0.24 -6.81 -0.85
N ASP A 15 0.70 -6.13 0.21
CA ASP A 15 1.49 -4.91 0.13
C ASP A 15 2.77 -5.08 -0.72
N SER A 16 3.42 -6.23 -0.60
CA SER A 16 4.68 -6.52 -1.28
C SER A 16 4.44 -6.85 -2.76
N ILE A 17 3.30 -7.47 -3.08
CA ILE A 17 2.88 -7.73 -4.46
C ILE A 17 2.58 -6.42 -5.18
N ILE A 18 1.77 -5.56 -4.56
CA ILE A 18 1.40 -4.25 -5.11
C ILE A 18 2.63 -3.38 -5.31
N GLU A 19 3.54 -3.33 -4.33
CA GLU A 19 4.80 -2.59 -4.44
C GLU A 19 5.62 -3.07 -5.65
N GLY A 20 5.79 -4.38 -5.82
CA GLY A 20 6.53 -4.94 -6.96
C GLY A 20 5.92 -4.53 -8.29
N VAL A 21 4.61 -4.72 -8.47
CA VAL A 21 3.91 -4.37 -9.71
C VAL A 21 4.09 -2.88 -10.04
N LEU A 22 3.83 -1.99 -9.09
CA LEU A 22 3.92 -0.55 -9.31
C LEU A 22 5.35 -0.08 -9.57
N GLN A 23 6.34 -0.65 -8.87
CA GLN A 23 7.74 -0.34 -9.11
C GLN A 23 8.19 -0.76 -10.52
N THR A 24 7.74 -1.91 -11.03
CA THR A 24 8.04 -2.33 -12.42
C THR A 24 7.44 -1.38 -13.45
N ALA A 25 6.31 -0.74 -13.13
CA ALA A 25 5.69 0.29 -13.95
C ALA A 25 6.32 1.69 -13.79
N GLY A 26 7.39 1.82 -12.98
CA GLY A 26 8.06 3.08 -12.72
C GLY A 26 7.35 4.00 -11.71
N ILE A 27 6.34 3.49 -11.01
CA ILE A 27 5.55 4.25 -10.03
C ILE A 27 6.22 4.14 -8.66
N LYS A 28 6.52 5.29 -8.06
CA LYS A 28 7.05 5.36 -6.70
C LYS A 28 5.97 4.95 -5.69
N VAL A 29 6.32 4.05 -4.77
CA VAL A 29 5.42 3.60 -3.71
C VAL A 29 5.94 4.02 -2.35
N LEU A 30 5.05 4.54 -1.50
CA LEU A 30 5.30 4.80 -0.09
C LEU A 30 4.34 3.95 0.75
N LYS A 31 4.87 3.07 1.59
CA LYS A 31 4.10 2.23 2.51
C LYS A 31 4.10 2.84 3.91
N LEU A 32 2.92 3.04 4.49
CA LEU A 32 2.75 3.43 5.89
C LEU A 32 2.05 2.29 6.62
N ARG A 33 2.77 1.65 7.53
CA ARG A 33 2.23 0.61 8.40
C ARG A 33 1.77 1.25 9.70
N GLU A 34 0.49 1.10 10.03
CA GLU A 34 0.02 1.48 11.36
C GLU A 34 0.50 0.44 12.37
N SER A 35 1.45 0.81 13.23
CA SER A 35 1.87 -0.08 14.30
C SER A 35 0.75 -0.20 15.33
N ILE A 36 0.25 -1.41 15.54
CA ILE A 36 -0.53 -1.71 16.74
C ILE A 36 0.49 -1.69 17.88
N ALA A 37 0.51 -0.64 18.69
CA ALA A 37 1.28 -0.67 19.93
C ALA A 37 0.76 -1.85 20.76
N PRO A 38 1.64 -2.75 21.27
CA PRO A 38 1.18 -3.86 22.08
C PRO A 38 0.63 -3.31 23.39
N VAL A 39 -0.69 -3.21 23.49
CA VAL A 39 -1.36 -3.08 24.79
C VAL A 39 -1.24 -4.47 25.42
N GLU A 40 -0.45 -4.60 26.49
CA GLU A 40 -0.35 -5.83 27.30
C GLU A 40 0.19 -7.07 26.56
N GLY A 41 1.15 -6.91 25.63
CA GLY A 41 1.89 -8.06 25.06
C GLY A 41 1.08 -9.00 24.16
N ILE A 42 -0.18 -8.67 23.84
CA ILE A 42 -0.99 -9.42 22.87
C ILE A 42 -1.33 -8.50 21.69
N ALA A 43 -0.54 -8.60 20.62
CA ALA A 43 -0.92 -8.03 19.34
C ALA A 43 -2.02 -8.89 18.71
N ILE A 44 -3.28 -8.67 19.10
CA ILE A 44 -4.42 -9.41 18.54
C ILE A 44 -4.87 -8.71 17.25
N GLY A 45 -4.40 -9.22 16.11
CA GLY A 45 -4.89 -8.88 14.78
C GLY A 45 -3.97 -9.41 13.68
N PRO A 46 -4.51 -9.81 12.50
CA PRO A 46 -3.69 -10.23 11.38
C PRO A 46 -2.88 -9.03 10.90
N LEU A 47 -1.55 -9.08 11.09
CA LEU A 47 -0.53 -8.21 10.48
C LEU A 47 -1.01 -6.77 10.15
N ALA A 48 -0.88 -5.84 11.10
CA ALA A 48 -1.06 -4.39 10.98
C ALA A 48 -1.29 -3.83 9.55
N GLU A 49 -2.43 -3.16 9.35
CA GLU A 49 -2.84 -2.49 8.11
C GLU A 49 -1.71 -1.64 7.49
N ILE A 50 -1.57 -1.77 6.17
CA ILE A 50 -0.59 -1.03 5.38
C ILE A 50 -1.32 -0.14 4.40
N LYS A 51 -1.11 1.16 4.54
CA LYS A 51 -1.58 2.17 3.59
C LYS A 51 -0.52 2.37 2.51
N ILE A 52 -0.93 2.24 1.26
CA ILE A 52 -0.07 2.41 0.09
C ILE A 52 -0.37 3.77 -0.53
N TYR A 53 0.68 4.59 -0.66
CA TYR A 53 0.62 5.91 -1.29
C TYR A 53 1.46 5.94 -2.56
N VAL A 54 1.01 6.71 -3.54
CA VAL A 54 1.70 6.98 -4.81
C VAL A 54 1.66 8.48 -5.10
N PRO A 55 2.54 8.99 -5.98
CA PRO A 55 2.45 10.37 -6.45
C PRO A 55 1.05 10.68 -7.00
N GLU A 56 0.52 11.86 -6.65
CA GLU A 56 -0.86 12.24 -6.99
C GLU A 56 -1.11 12.28 -8.51
N ASP A 57 -0.09 12.70 -9.27
CA ASP A 57 -0.05 12.72 -10.73
C ASP A 57 -0.10 11.31 -11.37
N GLN A 58 0.22 10.27 -10.59
CA GLN A 58 0.24 8.87 -11.04
C GLN A 58 -0.87 8.02 -10.42
N LEU A 59 -1.74 8.60 -9.59
CA LEU A 59 -2.78 7.87 -8.87
C LEU A 59 -3.72 7.10 -9.81
N GLN A 60 -4.17 7.73 -10.89
CA GLN A 60 -5.10 7.09 -11.82
C GLN A 60 -4.41 5.93 -12.54
N THR A 61 -3.20 6.14 -13.05
CA THR A 61 -2.41 5.08 -13.69
C THR A 61 -2.16 3.90 -12.75
N ALA A 62 -1.84 4.16 -11.49
CA ALA A 62 -1.66 3.10 -10.49
C ALA A 62 -2.95 2.29 -10.26
N ARG A 63 -4.12 2.94 -10.22
CA ARG A 63 -5.42 2.26 -10.12
C ARG A 63 -5.71 1.37 -11.33
N ASP A 64 -5.42 1.87 -12.53
CA ASP A 64 -5.64 1.13 -13.77
C ASP A 64 -4.78 -0.14 -13.82
N ILE A 65 -3.51 -0.04 -13.40
CA ILE A 65 -2.58 -1.18 -13.30
C ILE A 65 -3.10 -2.23 -12.31
N LEU A 66 -3.53 -1.81 -11.13
CA LEU A 66 -4.05 -2.74 -10.13
C LEU A 66 -5.33 -3.43 -10.59
N SER A 67 -6.23 -2.71 -11.26
CA SER A 67 -7.45 -3.31 -11.81
C SER A 67 -7.16 -4.35 -12.90
N TRP A 68 -6.08 -4.21 -13.66
CA TRP A 68 -5.65 -5.20 -14.65
C TRP A 68 -5.02 -6.43 -13.97
N ALA A 69 -4.21 -6.23 -12.93
CA ALA A 69 -3.52 -7.31 -12.22
C ALA A 69 -4.45 -8.23 -11.39
N GLN A 70 -5.69 -7.81 -11.14
CA GLN A 70 -6.71 -8.61 -10.42
C GLN A 70 -7.65 -9.42 -11.33
N GLN A 71 -7.46 -9.36 -12.66
CA GLN A 71 -8.16 -10.23 -13.62
C GLN A 71 -7.41 -11.55 -13.83
#